data_AF-A0A917FWE5-F1
#
_entry.id   AF-A0A917FWE5-F1
#
_cell.length_a   1.000
_cell.length_b   1.000
_cell.length_c   1.000
_cell.angle_alpha   90.00
_cell.angle_beta   90.00
_cell.angle_gamma   90.00
#
_symmetry.space_group_name_H-M   'P 1'
#
loop_
_entity.id
_entity.type
_entity.pdbx_description
1 polymer ?
#
loop_
_entity_poly.entity_id
_entity_poly.type
_entity_poly.pdbx_seq_one_letter_code
_entity_poly.pdbx_strand_id
1 'polypeptide(L)' 'MYTLELTLSQAFSRNGWGNTYSTFEELKKDIDYIHFYNNERLQAKLNGLSPMEFRTKAARTLLAKQ' A
#
# COMPACT_ATOMS: atom_id res chain seq x y z
N MET A 1 4.42 -10.60 23.76
CA MET A 1 3.92 -9.49 22.91
C MET A 1 5.06 -8.56 22.49
N TYR A 2 5.78 -7.88 23.40
CA TYR A 2 6.88 -6.94 23.06
C TYR A 2 8.06 -7.56 22.26
N THR A 3 8.40 -8.82 22.54
CA THR A 3 9.54 -9.51 21.92
C THR A 3 9.28 -9.97 20.48
N LEU A 4 8.02 -10.15 20.10
CA LEU A 4 7.61 -10.56 18.75
C LEU A 4 7.67 -9.37 17.78
N GLU A 5 7.20 -8.20 18.20
CA GLU A 5 7.30 -6.96 17.41
C GLU A 5 8.76 -6.58 17.12
N LEU A 6 9.63 -6.71 18.13
CA LEU A 6 11.04 -6.39 18.01
C LEU A 6 11.78 -7.33 17.04
N THR A 7 11.48 -8.63 17.08
CA THR A 7 12.09 -9.62 16.19
C THR A 7 11.58 -9.51 14.76
N LEU A 8 10.30 -9.17 14.56
CA LEU A 8 9.75 -8.88 13.23
C LEU A 8 10.38 -7.63 12.60
N SER A 9 10.53 -6.55 13.36
CA SER A 9 11.19 -5.32 12.91
C SER A 9 12.65 -5.58 12.51
N GLN A 10 13.40 -6.34 13.32
CA GLN A 10 14.78 -6.71 13.03
C GLN A 10 14.90 -7.65 11.81
N ALA A 11 13.98 -8.61 11.66
CA ALA A 11 13.96 -9.53 10.54
C ALA A 11 13.64 -8.82 9.22
N PHE A 12 12.72 -7.85 9.23
CA PHE A 12 12.33 -7.02 8.09
C PHE A 12 13.43 -6.05 7.61
N SER A 13 14.33 -5.65 8.51
CA SER A 13 15.53 -4.90 8.14
C SER A 13 16.62 -5.81 7.55
N ARG A 14 16.84 -7.00 8.13
CA ARG A 14 17.89 -7.96 7.68
C ARG A 14 17.70 -8.50 6.28
N ASN A 15 16.46 -8.63 5.81
CA ASN A 15 16.16 -9.19 4.50
C ASN A 15 16.11 -8.12 3.38
N GLY A 16 16.32 -6.83 3.70
CA GLY A 16 16.39 -5.74 2.72
C GLY A 16 15.03 -5.27 2.19
N TRP A 17 13.93 -5.64 2.84
CA TRP A 17 12.56 -5.27 2.41
C TRP A 17 12.07 -3.97 3.04
N GLY A 18 12.72 -3.51 4.12
CA GLY A 18 12.42 -2.24 4.77
C GLY A 18 13.28 -1.10 4.28
N ASN A 19 12.64 0.02 3.92
CA ASN A 19 13.32 1.27 3.71
C ASN A 19 13.76 1.85 5.06
N THR A 20 15.00 2.34 5.12
CA THR A 20 15.46 3.20 6.20
C THR A 20 15.33 4.65 5.73
N TYR A 21 14.86 5.52 6.62
CA TYR A 21 14.63 6.93 6.32
C TYR A 21 15.57 7.75 7.18
N SER A 22 16.29 8.68 6.55
CA SER A 22 17.19 9.59 7.26
C SER A 22 16.44 10.80 7.80
N THR A 23 15.31 11.14 7.16
CA THR A 23 14.48 12.29 7.53
C THR A 23 12.99 11.94 7.51
N PHE A 24 12.20 12.77 8.20
CA PHE A 24 10.75 12.63 8.18
C PHE A 24 10.17 12.93 6.78
N GLU A 25 10.80 13.84 6.04
CA GLU A 25 10.41 14.23 4.69
C GLU A 25 10.54 13.07 3.69
N GLU A 26 11.61 12.26 3.81
CA GLU A 26 11.79 11.05 3.00
C GLU A 26 10.70 10.02 3.28
N LEU A 27 10.40 9.77 4.56
CA LEU A 27 9.31 8.88 4.97
C LEU A 27 7.97 9.37 4.43
N LYS A 28 7.69 10.67 4.59
CA LYS A 28 6.45 11.28 4.13
C LYS A 28 6.27 11.14 2.63
N LYS A 29 7.34 11.34 1.84
CA LYS A 29 7.30 11.18 0.39
C LYS A 29 6.89 9.76 -0.03
N ASP A 30 7.42 8.74 0.63
CA ASP A 30 7.07 7.35 0.34
C ASP A 30 5.61 7.04 0.74
N ILE A 31 5.16 7.56 1.87
CA ILE A 31 3.75 7.44 2.30
C ILE A 31 2.82 8.11 1.28
N ASP A 32 3.14 9.34 0.85
CA ASP A 32 2.36 10.08 -0.15
C ASP A 32 2.34 9.32 -1.49
N TYR A 33 3.47 8.70 -1.87
CA TYR A 33 3.54 7.86 -3.07
C TYR A 33 2.66 6.60 -2.95
N ILE A 34 2.64 5.93 -1.79
CA ILE A 34 1.76 4.78 -1.53
C ILE A 34 0.28 5.20 -1.64
N HIS A 35 -0.08 6.38 -1.10
CA HIS A 35 -1.43 6.91 -1.21
C HIS A 35 -1.82 7.15 -2.67
N PHE A 36 -0.99 7.90 -3.39
CA PHE A 36 -1.18 8.20 -4.81
C PHE A 36 -1.34 6.90 -5.63
N TYR A 37 -0.44 5.94 -5.43
CA TYR A 37 -0.46 4.67 -6.17
C TYR A 37 -1.77 3.90 -5.97
N ASN A 38 -2.30 3.89 -4.74
CA ASN A 38 -3.48 3.12 -4.40
C ASN A 38 -4.80 3.80 -4.77
N ASN A 39 -4.86 5.13 -4.65
CA ASN A 39 -6.13 5.86 -4.74
C ASN A 39 -6.26 6.72 -6.00
N GLU A 40 -5.16 7.21 -6.55
CA GLU A 40 -5.18 8.25 -7.58
C GLU A 40 -4.58 7.78 -8.92
N ARG A 41 -3.64 6.83 -8.89
CA ARG A 41 -2.96 6.36 -10.09
C ARG A 41 -3.92 5.64 -11.04
N LEU A 42 -4.31 6.31 -12.11
CA LEU A 42 -5.13 5.71 -13.17
C LEU A 42 -4.34 4.66 -13.94
N GLN A 43 -4.94 3.50 -14.17
CA GLN A 43 -4.31 2.40 -14.91
C GLN A 43 -5.12 2.04 -16.16
N ALA A 44 -4.50 2.08 -17.34
CA ALA A 44 -5.16 1.71 -18.60
C ALA A 44 -5.75 0.29 -18.56
N LYS A 45 -5.04 -0.66 -17.94
CA LYS A 45 -5.52 -2.04 -17.71
C LYS A 45 -6.77 -2.13 -16.82
N LEU A 46 -7.04 -1.10 -16.01
CA LEU A 46 -8.22 -0.99 -15.16
C LEU A 46 -9.28 -0.08 -15.79
N ASN A 47 -9.23 0.12 -17.12
CA ASN A 47 -10.11 1.04 -17.85
C ASN A 47 -10.03 2.49 -17.33
N GLY A 48 -8.83 2.92 -16.95
CA GLY A 48 -8.60 4.27 -16.44
C GLY A 48 -9.04 4.47 -14.99
N LEU A 49 -9.41 3.41 -14.25
CA LEU A 49 -9.71 3.49 -12.82
C LEU A 49 -8.42 3.43 -11.98
N SER A 50 -8.48 4.01 -10.78
CA SER A 50 -7.48 3.75 -9.75
C SER A 50 -7.62 2.34 -9.16
N PRO A 51 -6.58 1.80 -8.50
CA PRO A 51 -6.68 0.48 -7.88
C PRO A 51 -7.80 0.38 -6.84
N MET A 52 -8.04 1.43 -6.06
CA MET A 52 -9.11 1.46 -5.08
C MET A 52 -10.49 1.45 -5.74
N GLU A 53 -10.71 2.29 -6.75
CA GLU A 53 -11.97 2.35 -7.49
C GLU A 53 -12.31 1.02 -8.16
N PHE A 54 -11.31 0.36 -8.74
CA PHE A 54 -11.48 -0.95 -9.35
C PHE A 54 -11.94 -2.00 -8.34
N ARG A 55 -11.32 -2.07 -7.14
CA ARG A 55 -11.75 -2.98 -6.07
C ARG A 55 -13.16 -2.68 -5.58
N THR A 56 -13.50 -1.41 -5.40
CA THR A 56 -14.84 -0.98 -4.97
C THR A 56 -15.91 -1.37 -6.01
N LYS A 57 -15.62 -1.18 -7.31
CA LYS A 57 -16.52 -1.60 -8.39
C LYS A 57 -16.71 -3.12 -8.40
N ALA A 58 -15.62 -3.89 -8.21
CA ALA A 58 -15.68 -5.34 -8.14
C ALA A 58 -16.53 -5.81 -6.95
N ALA A 59 -16.31 -5.24 -5.75
CA ALA A 59 -17.08 -5.55 -4.56
C ALA A 59 -18.59 -5.26 -4.73
N ARG A 60 -18.94 -4.08 -5.27
CA ARG A 60 -20.34 -3.73 -5.57
C ARG A 60 -20.97 -4.72 -6.56
N THR A 61 -20.23 -5.12 -7.58
CA THR A 61 -20.71 -6.09 -8.59
C THR A 61 -20.93 -7.47 -7.99
N LEU A 62 -20.08 -7.90 -7.06
CA LEU A 62 -20.23 -9.17 -6.34
C LEU A 62 -21.47 -9.16 -5.43
N LEU A 63 -21.68 -8.06 -4.69
CA LEU A 63 -22.86 -7.90 -3.82
C LEU A 63 -24.17 -7.89 -4.62
N ALA A 64 -24.19 -7.27 -5.80
CA ALA A 64 -25.37 -7.24 -6.65
C ALA A 64 -25.71 -8.57 -7.35
N LYS A 65 -24.82 -9.57 -7.23
CA LYS A 65 -25.01 -10.93 -7.79
C LYS A 65 -25.49 -11.95 -6.75
N GLN A 66 -25.63 -11.53 -5.50
CA GLN A 66 -26.23 -12.33 -4.41
C GLN A 66 -27.71 -12.00 -4.30
#